data_AF-C7A8A7-F1
#
_entry.id   AF-C7A8A7-F1
#
_cell.length_a   1.000
_cell.length_b   1.000
_cell.length_c   1.000
_cell.angle_alpha   90.00
_cell.angle_beta   90.00
_cell.angle_gamma   90.00
#
_symmetry.space_group_name_H-M   'P 1'
#
loop_
_entity.id
_entity.type
_entity.pdbx_description
1 polymer ?
#
loop_
_entity_poly.entity_id
_entity_poly.type
_entity_poly.pdbx_seq_one_letter_code
_entity_poly.pdbx_strand_id
1 'polypeptide(L)'
;LRERGLEDSPCTLGFSVMIKESCDGMGDVSEKHGGGPPVPEKAVRFSFTVMSVSLHMADGEKEEEEEETMMIFQEPKPNSELSCKPLCLMFVDESDHETLTAILGPVAAERNAMKCSRLILAIGGLPRSFSFQFRGSGYDEKMVRDVEGLEASGSTYVCTLCDSTRAEASQNMVLHSVTRSHQENLERYEIWRTNPFSESADELRDRVKGVSAKPFLETQPTMDALHCDISNATEFYKIFQDEIGEVFQKTNPTREERRSWRAALDKQL
;
A
#
# COMPACT_ATOMS: atom_id res chain seq x y z
N LEU A 1 -15.84 -26.28 -1.97
CA LEU A 1 -15.61 -27.51 -2.77
C LEU A 1 -16.92 -28.19 -3.13
N ARG A 2 -17.69 -28.71 -2.17
CA ARG A 2 -19.01 -29.34 -2.43
C ARG A 2 -19.99 -28.47 -3.22
N GLU A 3 -20.10 -27.18 -2.87
CA GLU A 3 -20.95 -26.23 -3.61
C GLU A 3 -20.54 -26.04 -5.08
N ARG A 4 -19.28 -26.31 -5.41
CA ARG A 4 -18.73 -26.28 -6.76
C ARG A 4 -18.83 -27.62 -7.48
N GLY A 5 -19.44 -28.64 -6.87
CA GLY A 5 -19.53 -29.99 -7.43
C GLY A 5 -18.21 -30.77 -7.46
N LEU A 6 -17.16 -30.27 -6.82
CA LEU A 6 -15.86 -30.93 -6.76
C LEU A 6 -15.85 -31.98 -5.64
N GLU A 7 -15.38 -33.19 -5.98
CA GLU A 7 -15.11 -34.21 -4.98
C GLU A 7 -13.91 -33.82 -4.11
N ASP A 8 -13.98 -34.09 -2.80
CA ASP A 8 -12.94 -33.67 -1.85
C ASP A 8 -11.61 -34.42 -2.05
N SER A 9 -11.63 -35.61 -2.67
CA SER A 9 -10.51 -36.55 -2.83
C SER A 9 -9.49 -36.21 -3.94
N PRO A 10 -9.89 -35.83 -5.17
CA PRO A 10 -8.93 -35.48 -6.23
C PRO A 10 -8.28 -34.09 -6.04
N CYS A 11 -8.97 -33.15 -5.37
CA CYS A 11 -8.53 -31.76 -5.22
C CYS A 11 -7.58 -31.56 -4.03
N THR A 12 -6.38 -32.15 -4.09
CA THR A 12 -5.36 -32.06 -3.02
C THR A 12 -4.20 -31.10 -3.34
N LEU A 13 -3.97 -30.80 -4.62
CA LEU A 13 -2.90 -29.93 -5.09
C LEU A 13 -3.49 -28.70 -5.80
N GLY A 14 -2.72 -27.61 -5.86
CA GLY A 14 -3.06 -26.45 -6.68
C GLY A 14 -3.91 -25.38 -6.00
N PHE A 15 -4.05 -25.39 -4.67
CA PHE A 15 -4.71 -24.26 -4.01
C PHE A 15 -3.81 -23.02 -4.03
N SER A 16 -4.39 -21.88 -4.40
CA SER A 16 -3.74 -20.58 -4.34
C SER A 16 -4.54 -19.66 -3.41
N VAL A 17 -3.84 -19.06 -2.44
CA VAL A 17 -4.44 -18.19 -1.43
C VAL A 17 -3.98 -16.77 -1.67
N MET A 18 -4.93 -15.86 -1.95
CA MET A 18 -4.64 -14.44 -2.07
C MET A 18 -4.77 -13.76 -0.71
N ILE A 19 -3.70 -13.09 -0.29
CA ILE A 19 -3.62 -12.38 1.00
C ILE A 19 -3.46 -10.89 0.73
N LYS A 20 -4.39 -10.08 1.25
CA LYS A 20 -4.22 -8.63 1.35
C LYS A 20 -3.44 -8.32 2.62
N GLU A 21 -2.32 -7.62 2.50
CA GLU A 21 -1.52 -7.13 3.61
C GLU A 21 -1.82 -5.64 3.83
N SER A 22 -1.76 -5.20 5.09
CA SER A 22 -2.07 -3.82 5.46
C SER A 22 -1.26 -3.41 6.68
N CYS A 23 -0.69 -2.20 6.66
CA CYS A 23 0.04 -1.61 7.76
C CYS A 23 -0.37 -0.14 7.88
N ASP A 24 -0.65 0.28 9.09
CA ASP A 24 -1.14 1.62 9.38
C ASP A 24 -0.59 2.12 10.71
N GLY A 25 -0.27 3.41 10.75
CA GLY A 25 0.20 4.13 11.92
C GLY A 25 -0.96 4.79 12.68
N MET A 26 -0.92 4.71 14.00
CA MET A 26 -1.91 5.29 14.90
C MET A 26 -1.23 6.27 15.85
N GLY A 27 -1.66 7.53 15.81
CA GLY A 27 -1.28 8.56 16.77
C GLY A 27 -2.09 8.49 18.07
N ASP A 28 -1.74 9.37 19.01
CA ASP A 28 -2.48 9.62 20.26
C ASP A 28 -2.71 8.36 21.13
N VAL A 29 -1.70 7.50 21.20
CA VAL A 29 -1.73 6.27 22.01
C VAL A 29 -1.01 6.51 23.34
N SER A 30 -1.76 6.87 24.38
CA SER A 30 -1.17 7.29 25.67
C SER A 30 -0.24 6.26 26.29
N GLU A 31 0.94 6.70 26.69
CA GLU A 31 1.90 5.87 27.42
C GLU A 31 1.34 5.53 28.82
N LYS A 32 1.56 4.28 29.25
CA LYS A 32 1.18 3.84 30.60
C LYS A 32 2.36 4.03 31.55
N HIS A 33 2.04 4.44 32.78
CA HIS A 33 2.98 4.30 33.89
C HIS A 33 3.42 2.83 34.05
N GLY A 34 4.69 2.60 34.35
CA GLY A 34 5.24 1.26 34.53
C GLY A 34 6.74 1.28 34.84
N GLY A 35 7.35 0.09 34.96
CA GLY A 35 8.79 -0.06 35.18
C GLY A 35 9.61 -0.27 33.89
N GLY A 36 9.00 -0.10 32.73
CA GLY A 36 9.60 -0.37 31.43
C GLY A 36 10.43 0.79 30.87
N PRO A 37 11.08 0.59 29.72
CA PRO A 37 11.69 1.69 28.99
C PRO A 37 10.60 2.69 28.54
N PRO A 38 10.96 3.97 28.37
CA PRO A 38 10.05 4.93 27.76
C PRO A 38 9.69 4.47 26.33
N VAL A 39 8.41 4.58 25.97
CA VAL A 39 7.90 4.21 24.64
C VAL A 39 7.15 5.38 24.01
N PRO A 40 7.14 5.52 22.67
CA PRO A 40 6.42 6.61 22.00
C PRO A 40 4.91 6.46 22.18
N GLU A 41 4.20 7.61 22.21
CA GLU A 41 2.73 7.66 22.24
C GLU A 41 2.09 7.43 20.84
N LYS A 42 2.70 6.54 20.06
CA LYS A 42 2.29 6.13 18.72
C LYS A 42 2.38 4.62 18.63
N ALA A 43 1.52 4.04 17.81
CA ALA A 43 1.55 2.61 17.53
C ALA A 43 1.49 2.35 16.03
N VAL A 44 2.10 1.26 15.59
CA VAL A 44 1.95 0.73 14.23
C VAL A 44 1.31 -0.65 14.32
N ARG A 45 0.38 -0.93 13.42
CA ARG A 45 -0.32 -2.22 13.35
C ARG A 45 -0.17 -2.82 11.97
N PHE A 46 0.49 -3.98 11.90
CA PHE A 46 0.55 -4.81 10.70
C PHE A 46 -0.49 -5.92 10.79
N SER A 47 -1.23 -6.12 9.69
CA SER A 47 -2.35 -7.05 9.61
C SER A 47 -2.48 -7.66 8.22
N PHE A 48 -3.26 -8.73 8.12
CA PHE A 48 -3.56 -9.37 6.84
C PHE A 48 -5.01 -9.87 6.78
N THR A 49 -5.51 -10.06 5.56
CA THR A 49 -6.82 -10.63 5.28
C THR A 49 -6.70 -11.67 4.18
N VAL A 50 -7.30 -12.85 4.37
CA VAL A 50 -7.41 -13.85 3.30
C VAL A 50 -8.54 -13.41 2.38
N MET A 51 -8.19 -12.93 1.18
CA MET A 51 -9.15 -12.37 0.23
C MET A 51 -9.87 -13.44 -0.56
N SER A 52 -9.14 -14.46 -1.02
CA SER A 52 -9.71 -15.54 -1.80
C SER A 52 -8.86 -16.80 -1.72
N VAL A 53 -9.51 -17.94 -1.95
CA VAL A 53 -8.86 -19.22 -2.20
C VAL A 53 -9.35 -19.74 -3.54
N SER A 54 -8.44 -19.97 -4.48
CA SER A 54 -8.71 -20.61 -5.76
C SER A 54 -8.04 -21.98 -5.84
N LEU A 55 -8.48 -22.79 -6.80
CA LEU A 55 -7.92 -24.08 -7.14
C LEU A 55 -7.53 -24.06 -8.61
N HIS A 56 -6.27 -24.31 -8.89
CA HIS A 56 -5.76 -24.55 -10.24
C HIS A 56 -5.92 -26.04 -10.57
N MET A 57 -6.78 -26.34 -11.54
CA MET A 57 -6.98 -27.70 -12.03
C MET A 57 -5.98 -27.95 -13.16
N ALA A 58 -5.12 -28.96 -13.02
CA ALA A 58 -4.29 -29.43 -14.12
C ALA A 58 -5.11 -30.43 -14.92
N ASP A 59 -5.82 -29.97 -15.96
CA ASP A 59 -6.48 -30.89 -16.88
C ASP A 59 -5.42 -31.63 -17.71
N GLY A 60 -5.50 -32.95 -17.70
CA GLY A 60 -4.59 -33.81 -18.46
C GLY A 60 -4.68 -33.55 -19.96
N GLU A 61 -3.50 -33.49 -20.61
CA GLU A 61 -3.29 -33.70 -22.04
C GLU A 61 -4.18 -32.92 -23.01
N LYS A 62 -4.40 -31.62 -22.75
CA LYS A 62 -4.74 -30.68 -23.81
C LYS A 62 -3.78 -29.50 -23.79
N GLU A 63 -2.79 -29.59 -24.68
CA GLU A 63 -2.02 -28.45 -25.11
C GLU A 63 -2.99 -27.37 -25.60
N GLU A 64 -2.81 -26.15 -25.09
CA GLU A 64 -3.42 -24.91 -25.58
C GLU A 64 -4.96 -24.80 -25.40
N GLU A 65 -5.44 -24.47 -24.20
CA GLU A 65 -6.59 -23.56 -23.97
C GLU A 65 -6.86 -23.42 -22.44
N GLU A 66 -6.66 -22.20 -21.91
CA GLU A 66 -7.03 -21.66 -20.59
C GLU A 66 -6.82 -22.56 -19.34
N GLU A 67 -5.84 -22.22 -18.49
CA GLU A 67 -5.78 -22.74 -17.11
C GLU A 67 -7.07 -22.38 -16.35
N GLU A 68 -7.99 -23.35 -16.22
CA GLU A 68 -9.25 -23.12 -15.53
C GLU A 68 -9.00 -22.97 -14.01
N THR A 69 -8.92 -21.72 -13.56
CA THR A 69 -8.74 -21.36 -12.15
C THR A 69 -10.12 -21.22 -11.51
N MET A 70 -10.49 -22.17 -10.64
CA MET A 70 -11.79 -22.14 -9.97
C MET A 70 -11.72 -21.43 -8.61
N MET A 71 -12.54 -20.39 -8.41
CA MET A 71 -12.64 -19.70 -7.11
C MET A 71 -13.46 -20.53 -6.10
N ILE A 72 -12.83 -20.96 -5.01
CA ILE A 72 -13.44 -21.77 -3.95
C ILE A 72 -13.99 -20.92 -2.81
N PHE A 73 -13.29 -19.84 -2.46
CA PHE A 73 -13.69 -18.89 -1.43
C PHE A 73 -13.33 -17.48 -1.89
N GLN A 74 -14.19 -16.53 -1.57
CA GLN A 74 -13.93 -15.10 -1.70
C GLN A 74 -14.53 -14.41 -0.47
N GLU A 75 -13.77 -13.54 0.17
CA GLU A 75 -14.22 -12.79 1.35
C GLU A 75 -15.36 -11.85 0.95
N PRO A 76 -16.58 -12.04 1.49
CA PRO A 76 -17.73 -11.23 1.10
C PRO A 76 -17.65 -9.78 1.59
N LYS A 77 -16.91 -9.51 2.68
CA LYS A 77 -16.81 -8.17 3.27
C LYS A 77 -15.33 -7.84 3.56
N PRO A 78 -14.51 -7.61 2.53
CA PRO A 78 -13.06 -7.45 2.69
C PRO A 78 -12.63 -6.19 3.47
N ASN A 79 -13.55 -5.24 3.64
CA ASN A 79 -13.34 -4.02 4.44
C ASN A 79 -13.93 -4.14 5.87
N SER A 80 -14.41 -5.33 6.26
CA SER A 80 -14.86 -5.61 7.62
C SER A 80 -13.67 -5.75 8.55
N GLU A 81 -13.76 -5.18 9.75
CA GLU A 81 -12.79 -5.40 10.82
C GLU A 81 -12.73 -6.88 11.24
N LEU A 82 -13.81 -7.64 11.04
CA LEU A 82 -13.89 -9.05 11.39
C LEU A 82 -13.00 -9.95 10.51
N SER A 83 -12.73 -9.54 9.27
CA SER A 83 -11.86 -10.28 8.36
C SER A 83 -10.38 -9.91 8.51
N CYS A 84 -10.09 -8.75 9.12
CA CYS A 84 -8.75 -8.22 9.32
C CYS A 84 -8.05 -8.89 10.51
N LYS A 85 -7.04 -9.73 10.25
CA LYS A 85 -6.30 -10.46 11.28
C LYS A 85 -5.03 -9.68 11.67
N PRO A 86 -4.87 -9.25 12.95
CA PRO A 86 -3.64 -8.61 13.39
C PRO A 86 -2.48 -9.62 13.40
N LEU A 87 -1.30 -9.19 12.96
CA LEU A 87 -0.08 -10.01 12.94
C LEU A 87 1.04 -9.41 13.80
N CYS A 88 1.28 -8.11 13.69
CA CYS A 88 2.31 -7.41 14.48
C CYS A 88 1.73 -6.12 15.08
N LEU A 89 1.97 -5.90 16.37
CA LEU A 89 1.55 -4.72 17.13
C LEU A 89 2.79 -4.12 17.79
N MET A 90 3.04 -2.84 17.57
CA MET A 90 4.25 -2.19 18.06
C MET A 90 3.99 -0.75 18.49
N PHE A 91 4.62 -0.30 19.58
CA PHE A 91 4.65 1.11 19.99
C PHE A 91 5.85 1.79 19.32
N VAL A 92 5.62 2.32 18.12
CA VAL A 92 6.65 2.88 17.24
C VAL A 92 6.03 4.06 16.51
N ASP A 93 6.84 5.08 16.23
CA ASP A 93 6.46 6.10 15.26
C ASP A 93 6.73 5.55 13.87
N GLU A 94 5.73 5.51 13.00
CA GLU A 94 5.91 5.11 11.59
C GLU A 94 6.97 5.94 10.85
N SER A 95 7.29 7.14 11.37
CA SER A 95 8.31 8.02 10.80
C SER A 95 9.73 7.68 11.31
N ASP A 96 9.86 6.81 12.31
CA ASP A 96 11.13 6.25 12.79
C ASP A 96 11.47 4.99 11.99
N HIS A 97 12.09 5.22 10.83
CA HIS A 97 12.43 4.17 9.87
C HIS A 97 13.37 3.11 10.47
N GLU A 98 14.28 3.48 11.38
CA GLU A 98 15.23 2.53 11.98
C GLU A 98 14.49 1.48 12.82
N THR A 99 13.62 1.93 13.72
CA THR A 99 12.84 1.01 14.57
C THR A 99 11.81 0.24 13.77
N LEU A 100 11.14 0.89 12.81
CA LEU A 100 10.13 0.25 11.97
C LEU A 100 10.72 -0.89 11.14
N THR A 101 11.85 -0.65 10.46
CA THR A 101 12.53 -1.67 9.66
C THR A 101 13.13 -2.78 10.52
N ALA A 102 13.63 -2.47 11.72
CA ALA A 102 14.12 -3.48 12.64
C ALA A 102 13.02 -4.48 13.06
N ILE A 103 11.79 -3.99 13.27
CA ILE A 103 10.66 -4.83 13.70
C ILE A 103 10.00 -5.54 12.52
N LEU A 104 9.78 -4.86 11.39
CA LEU A 104 9.12 -5.42 10.21
C LEU A 104 10.06 -6.22 9.29
N GLY A 105 11.37 -6.11 9.46
CA GLY A 105 12.37 -6.85 8.68
C GLY A 105 12.16 -8.37 8.70
N PRO A 106 11.99 -9.01 9.87
CA PRO A 106 11.64 -10.44 9.96
C PRO A 106 10.33 -10.78 9.26
N VAL A 107 9.29 -9.94 9.38
CA VAL A 107 7.99 -10.15 8.71
C VAL A 107 8.15 -10.12 7.19
N ALA A 108 8.91 -9.15 6.67
CA ALA A 108 9.21 -9.05 5.24
C ALA A 108 10.03 -10.25 4.74
N ALA A 109 10.98 -10.74 5.54
CA ALA A 109 11.80 -11.91 5.21
C ALA A 109 10.95 -13.20 5.14
N GLU A 110 10.08 -13.44 6.13
CA GLU A 110 9.15 -14.58 6.12
C GLU A 110 8.19 -14.51 4.94
N ARG A 111 7.61 -13.33 4.69
CA ARG A 111 6.76 -13.07 3.51
C ARG A 111 7.45 -13.45 2.21
N ASN A 112 8.71 -13.04 2.03
CA ASN A 112 9.46 -13.35 0.81
C ASN A 112 9.82 -14.84 0.70
N ALA A 113 10.16 -15.50 1.80
CA ALA A 113 10.38 -16.95 1.81
C ALA A 113 9.09 -17.73 1.44
N MET A 114 7.94 -17.25 1.91
CA MET A 114 6.65 -17.90 1.66
C MET A 114 6.26 -17.90 0.18
N LYS A 115 6.60 -16.86 -0.59
CA LYS A 115 6.30 -16.77 -2.04
C LYS A 115 6.87 -17.92 -2.86
N CYS A 116 8.02 -18.45 -2.45
CA CYS A 116 8.72 -19.54 -3.15
C CYS A 116 8.46 -20.92 -2.53
N SER A 117 7.49 -21.02 -1.60
CA SER A 117 7.20 -22.25 -0.87
C SER A 117 5.74 -22.67 -1.01
N ARG A 118 5.45 -23.92 -0.63
CA ARG A 118 4.09 -24.46 -0.58
C ARG A 118 3.81 -24.95 0.83
N LEU A 119 2.71 -24.50 1.43
CA LEU A 119 2.24 -25.00 2.71
C LEU A 119 1.46 -26.30 2.49
N ILE A 120 1.76 -27.32 3.29
CA ILE A 120 1.01 -28.59 3.31
C ILE A 120 0.23 -28.65 4.61
N LEU A 121 -1.10 -28.71 4.53
CA LEU A 121 -1.98 -28.77 5.71
C LEU A 121 -3.01 -29.90 5.54
N ALA A 122 -3.25 -30.66 6.61
CA ALA A 122 -4.29 -31.68 6.62
C ALA A 122 -5.67 -31.02 6.84
N ILE A 123 -6.48 -30.93 5.79
CA ILE A 123 -7.83 -30.34 5.82
C ILE A 123 -8.84 -31.34 5.28
N GLY A 124 -9.86 -31.66 6.09
CA GLY A 124 -10.85 -32.67 5.74
C GLY A 124 -10.26 -34.09 5.68
N GLY A 125 -9.23 -34.37 6.49
CA GLY A 125 -8.55 -35.66 6.55
C GLY A 125 -7.52 -35.92 5.43
N LEU A 126 -7.33 -34.97 4.51
CA LEU A 126 -6.39 -35.10 3.39
C LEU A 126 -5.31 -34.02 3.45
N PRO A 127 -4.04 -34.36 3.15
CA PRO A 127 -3.00 -33.36 2.98
C PRO A 127 -3.30 -32.53 1.73
N ARG A 128 -3.36 -31.20 1.90
CA ARG A 128 -3.59 -30.25 0.81
C ARG A 128 -2.45 -29.27 0.70
N SER A 129 -2.08 -28.92 -0.53
CA SER A 129 -0.96 -28.03 -0.82
C SER A 129 -1.45 -26.65 -1.27
N PHE A 130 -0.94 -25.61 -0.62
CA PHE A 130 -1.30 -24.20 -0.83
C PHE A 130 -0.09 -23.37 -1.24
N SER A 131 -0.25 -22.53 -2.24
CA SER A 131 0.64 -21.40 -2.54
C SER A 131 0.01 -20.09 -2.06
N PHE A 132 0.84 -19.07 -1.84
CA PHE A 132 0.39 -17.76 -1.35
C PHE A 132 0.76 -16.65 -2.31
N GLN A 133 -0.21 -15.76 -2.55
CA GLN A 133 -0.01 -14.52 -3.30
C GLN A 133 -0.26 -13.35 -2.36
N PHE A 134 0.80 -12.63 -2.00
CA PHE A 134 0.72 -11.46 -1.13
C PHE A 134 0.47 -10.20 -1.97
N ARG A 135 -0.54 -9.43 -1.56
CA ARG A 135 -0.95 -8.16 -2.17
C ARG A 135 -0.89 -7.08 -1.10
N GLY A 136 0.22 -6.37 -1.07
CA GLY A 136 0.42 -5.24 -0.16
C GLY A 136 -0.34 -4.00 -0.65
N SER A 137 -1.63 -3.89 -0.32
CA SER A 137 -2.52 -2.86 -0.87
C SER A 137 -3.26 -2.01 0.18
N GLY A 138 -3.17 -2.36 1.47
CA GLY A 138 -3.78 -1.56 2.55
C GLY A 138 -2.76 -0.68 3.26
N TYR A 139 -2.13 0.21 2.51
CA TYR A 139 -1.18 1.21 3.02
C TYR A 139 -1.64 2.58 2.55
N ASP A 140 -1.53 3.60 3.40
CA ASP A 140 -1.71 4.99 2.96
C ASP A 140 -0.51 5.44 2.10
N GLU A 141 -0.64 6.55 1.38
CA GLU A 141 0.43 7.02 0.48
C GLU A 141 1.74 7.30 1.25
N LYS A 142 1.62 7.79 2.49
CA LYS A 142 2.78 8.10 3.33
C LYS A 142 3.60 6.84 3.64
N MET A 143 2.94 5.78 4.09
CA MET A 143 3.56 4.48 4.37
C MET A 143 4.12 3.85 3.09
N VAL A 144 3.39 3.90 1.97
CA VAL A 144 3.90 3.40 0.67
C VAL A 144 5.21 4.09 0.30
N ARG A 145 5.28 5.43 0.42
CA ARG A 145 6.49 6.19 0.10
C ARG A 145 7.66 5.80 1.01
N ASP A 146 7.43 5.64 2.31
CA ASP A 146 8.48 5.27 3.25
C ASP A 146 9.05 3.87 2.96
N VAL A 147 8.18 2.86 2.79
CA VAL A 147 8.62 1.47 2.60
C VAL A 147 9.18 1.18 1.20
N GLU A 148 8.78 1.95 0.20
CA GLU A 148 9.32 1.91 -1.18
C GLU A 148 10.45 2.93 -1.41
N GLY A 149 10.92 3.63 -0.38
CA GLY A 149 12.09 4.51 -0.47
C GLY A 149 11.92 5.76 -1.33
N LEU A 150 10.67 6.20 -1.52
CA LEU A 150 10.30 7.39 -2.27
C LEU A 150 10.38 8.63 -1.36
N GLU A 151 10.68 9.78 -1.95
CA GLU A 151 10.50 11.06 -1.26
C GLU A 151 9.05 11.25 -0.80
N ALA A 152 8.86 11.95 0.33
CA ALA A 152 7.55 12.20 0.95
C ALA A 152 6.55 12.94 0.03
N SER A 153 5.25 12.92 0.38
CA SER A 153 4.13 13.39 -0.46
C SER A 153 4.21 14.85 -0.93
N GLY A 154 5.06 15.68 -0.32
CA GLY A 154 5.33 17.06 -0.76
C GLY A 154 6.28 17.16 -1.98
N SER A 155 6.91 16.07 -2.40
CA SER A 155 7.92 16.05 -3.47
C SER A 155 7.40 16.57 -4.82
N THR A 156 8.31 17.01 -5.68
CA THR A 156 8.03 17.25 -7.11
C THR A 156 7.57 15.97 -7.83
N TYR A 157 7.95 14.78 -7.35
CA TYR A 157 7.49 13.49 -7.85
C TYR A 157 6.23 13.04 -7.11
N VAL A 158 5.08 13.32 -7.72
CA VAL A 158 3.77 13.25 -7.05
C VAL A 158 3.14 11.86 -7.05
N CYS A 159 3.58 10.95 -7.91
CA CYS A 159 2.94 9.66 -8.09
C CYS A 159 3.78 8.52 -7.49
N THR A 160 3.14 7.55 -6.83
CA THR A 160 3.78 6.30 -6.41
C THR A 160 3.83 5.27 -7.53
N LEU A 161 3.08 5.49 -8.62
CA LEU A 161 2.89 4.53 -9.72
C LEU A 161 3.62 4.93 -11.02
N CYS A 162 3.87 6.22 -11.26
CA CYS A 162 4.56 6.73 -12.45
C CYS A 162 5.60 7.79 -12.08
N ASP A 163 6.37 8.24 -13.08
CA ASP A 163 7.50 9.14 -12.88
C ASP A 163 7.21 10.62 -13.14
N SER A 164 5.96 10.96 -13.42
CA SER A 164 5.56 12.33 -13.74
C SER A 164 5.79 13.28 -12.57
N THR A 165 6.33 14.44 -12.90
CA THR A 165 6.46 15.56 -11.97
C THR A 165 5.13 16.28 -11.77
N ARG A 166 5.02 17.07 -10.70
CA ARG A 166 3.86 17.93 -10.43
C ARG A 166 3.50 18.84 -11.62
N ALA A 167 4.52 19.42 -12.25
CA ALA A 167 4.33 20.33 -13.39
C ALA A 167 3.81 19.58 -14.63
N GLU A 168 4.41 18.42 -14.95
CA GLU A 168 3.97 17.60 -16.09
C GLU A 168 2.55 17.07 -15.88
N ALA A 169 2.23 16.58 -14.68
CA ALA A 169 0.90 16.08 -14.34
C ALA A 169 -0.18 17.19 -14.38
N SER A 170 0.19 18.45 -14.15
CA SER A 170 -0.74 19.58 -14.31
C SER A 170 -1.04 19.92 -15.76
N GLN A 171 -0.12 19.62 -16.69
CA GLN A 171 -0.31 19.85 -18.13
C GLN A 171 -1.04 18.70 -18.81
N ASN A 172 -0.73 17.46 -18.42
CA ASN A 172 -1.40 16.25 -18.88
C ASN A 172 -1.92 15.47 -17.67
N MET A 173 -3.24 15.50 -17.45
CA MET A 173 -3.85 14.94 -16.24
C MET A 173 -4.27 13.47 -16.37
N VAL A 174 -4.56 13.00 -17.59
CA VAL A 174 -5.28 11.72 -17.80
C VAL A 174 -4.50 10.67 -18.57
N LEU A 175 -3.40 11.05 -19.23
CA LEU A 175 -2.61 10.13 -20.03
C LEU A 175 -1.27 9.84 -19.36
N HIS A 176 -1.28 8.81 -18.52
CA HIS A 176 -0.12 8.27 -17.78
C HIS A 176 -0.15 6.75 -17.82
N SER A 177 1.01 6.14 -17.63
CA SER A 177 1.16 4.68 -17.50
C SER A 177 1.84 4.32 -16.18
N VAL A 178 1.45 3.20 -15.58
CA VAL A 178 2.15 2.64 -14.41
C VAL A 178 3.53 2.16 -14.86
N THR A 179 4.58 2.69 -14.25
CA THR A 179 5.97 2.31 -14.53
C THR A 179 6.66 1.76 -13.28
N ARG A 180 6.45 2.39 -12.12
CA ARG A 180 7.15 2.04 -10.89
C ARG A 180 6.77 0.65 -10.39
N SER A 181 7.79 -0.06 -9.90
CA SER A 181 7.67 -1.33 -9.21
C SER A 181 8.74 -1.46 -8.13
N HIS A 182 8.54 -2.36 -7.18
CA HIS A 182 9.51 -2.60 -6.10
C HIS A 182 10.90 -2.97 -6.63
N GLN A 183 10.96 -3.83 -7.65
CA GLN A 183 12.23 -4.23 -8.29
C GLN A 183 12.94 -3.05 -8.94
N GLU A 184 12.20 -2.20 -9.66
CA GLU A 184 12.76 -1.01 -10.28
C GLU A 184 13.24 0.00 -9.23
N ASN A 185 12.50 0.19 -8.13
CA ASN A 185 12.91 1.08 -7.05
C ASN A 185 14.22 0.60 -6.39
N LEU A 186 14.41 -0.71 -6.21
CA LEU A 186 15.67 -1.26 -5.70
C LEU A 186 16.85 -0.93 -6.63
N GLU A 187 16.66 -1.07 -7.94
CA GLU A 187 17.68 -0.74 -8.96
C GLU A 187 17.98 0.76 -8.98
N ARG A 188 16.95 1.60 -8.93
CA ARG A 188 17.07 3.07 -8.85
C ARG A 188 17.82 3.49 -7.59
N TYR A 189 17.57 2.84 -6.46
CA TYR A 189 18.31 3.10 -5.23
C TYR A 189 19.80 2.75 -5.37
N GLU A 190 20.16 1.64 -6.02
CA GLU A 190 21.57 1.31 -6.23
C GLU A 190 22.27 2.34 -7.15
N ILE A 191 21.57 2.90 -8.15
CA ILE A 191 22.06 4.02 -8.96
C ILE A 191 22.25 5.27 -8.08
N TRP A 192 21.27 5.62 -7.24
CA TRP A 192 21.36 6.74 -6.29
C TRP A 192 22.57 6.59 -5.36
N ARG A 193 22.74 5.41 -4.76
CA ARG A 193 23.80 5.13 -3.77
C ARG A 193 25.20 5.12 -4.40
N THR A 194 25.33 4.58 -5.62
CA THR A 194 26.65 4.42 -6.27
C THR A 194 27.05 5.62 -7.12
N ASN A 195 26.08 6.43 -7.57
CA ASN A 195 26.27 7.55 -8.50
C ASN A 195 27.28 7.23 -9.62
N PRO A 196 27.00 6.23 -10.47
CA PRO A 196 27.98 5.71 -11.43
C PRO A 196 28.35 6.73 -12.51
N PHE A 197 27.53 7.76 -12.70
CA PHE A 197 27.73 8.82 -13.68
C PHE A 197 28.35 10.09 -13.08
N SER A 198 28.63 10.11 -11.77
CA SER A 198 29.19 11.28 -11.06
C SER A 198 28.36 12.55 -11.26
N GLU A 199 27.04 12.41 -11.27
CA GLU A 199 26.09 13.50 -11.43
C GLU A 199 26.01 14.37 -10.18
N SER A 200 25.58 15.62 -10.35
CA SER A 200 25.21 16.48 -9.23
C SER A 200 23.97 15.93 -8.50
N ALA A 201 23.68 16.44 -7.31
CA ALA A 201 22.55 15.96 -6.51
C ALA A 201 21.20 16.11 -7.25
N ASP A 202 20.98 17.23 -7.95
CA ASP A 202 19.72 17.48 -8.68
C ASP A 202 19.58 16.60 -9.92
N GLU A 203 20.67 16.42 -10.68
CA GLU A 203 20.71 15.53 -11.85
C GLU A 203 20.48 14.06 -11.45
N LEU A 204 21.16 13.61 -10.38
CA LEU A 204 21.00 12.24 -9.88
C LEU A 204 19.58 12.02 -9.35
N ARG A 205 19.02 12.97 -8.60
CA ARG A 205 17.63 12.94 -8.13
C ARG A 205 16.63 12.87 -9.28
N ASP A 206 16.89 13.58 -10.38
CA ASP A 206 16.09 13.47 -11.59
C ASP A 206 16.23 12.10 -12.25
N ARG A 207 17.45 11.57 -12.38
CA ARG A 207 17.69 10.24 -12.95
C ARG A 207 16.92 9.14 -12.22
N VAL A 208 16.91 9.16 -10.90
CA VAL A 208 16.25 8.13 -10.07
C VAL A 208 14.80 8.47 -9.73
N LYS A 209 14.28 9.59 -10.25
CA LYS A 209 12.90 10.06 -10.08
C LYS A 209 12.45 10.12 -8.61
N GLY A 210 13.35 10.57 -7.72
CA GLY A 210 13.05 10.75 -6.30
C GLY A 210 13.08 9.47 -5.44
N VAL A 211 13.70 8.39 -5.91
CA VAL A 211 14.07 7.25 -5.04
C VAL A 211 15.38 7.59 -4.33
N SER A 212 15.33 7.76 -3.00
CA SER A 212 16.48 8.24 -2.22
C SER A 212 16.80 7.36 -0.99
N ALA A 213 15.90 6.45 -0.64
CA ALA A 213 16.11 5.42 0.38
C ALA A 213 15.93 4.03 -0.23
N LYS A 214 16.44 2.99 0.46
CA LYS A 214 16.34 1.62 -0.03
C LYS A 214 14.96 1.05 0.28
N PRO A 215 14.18 0.62 -0.72
CA PRO A 215 12.95 -0.12 -0.47
C PRO A 215 13.22 -1.37 0.37
N PHE A 216 12.35 -1.68 1.34
CA PHE A 216 12.52 -2.89 2.18
C PHE A 216 11.30 -3.81 2.21
N LEU A 217 10.11 -3.30 1.86
CA LEU A 217 8.87 -4.07 1.82
C LEU A 217 8.13 -3.80 0.51
N GLU A 218 7.98 -4.83 -0.32
CA GLU A 218 7.25 -4.72 -1.59
C GLU A 218 5.76 -4.44 -1.38
N THR A 219 5.30 -3.40 -2.06
CA THR A 219 3.89 -3.02 -2.16
C THR A 219 3.34 -3.32 -3.55
N GLN A 220 2.03 -3.51 -3.64
CA GLN A 220 1.37 -3.61 -4.94
C GLN A 220 1.18 -2.20 -5.52
N PRO A 221 1.54 -1.94 -6.79
CA PRO A 221 1.21 -0.68 -7.47
C PRO A 221 -0.31 -0.52 -7.58
N THR A 222 -0.90 0.20 -6.64
CA THR A 222 -2.35 0.43 -6.52
C THR A 222 -2.61 1.76 -5.80
N MET A 223 -3.88 2.13 -5.71
CA MET A 223 -4.36 3.28 -4.95
C MET A 223 -5.22 2.83 -3.77
N ASP A 224 -5.05 3.46 -2.61
CA ASP A 224 -5.97 3.27 -1.49
C ASP A 224 -7.25 4.08 -1.70
N ALA A 225 -8.38 3.40 -1.66
CA ALA A 225 -9.68 4.00 -1.92
C ALA A 225 -10.07 5.01 -0.84
N LEU A 226 -9.79 4.72 0.44
CA LEU A 226 -10.21 5.55 1.56
C LEU A 226 -9.48 6.90 1.55
N HIS A 227 -8.15 6.88 1.51
CA HIS A 227 -7.37 8.11 1.51
C HIS A 227 -7.53 8.91 0.21
N CYS A 228 -7.80 8.25 -0.93
CA CYS A 228 -8.15 8.94 -2.16
C CYS A 228 -9.47 9.72 -2.02
N ASP A 229 -10.51 9.09 -1.46
CA ASP A 229 -11.80 9.74 -1.24
C ASP A 229 -11.68 10.93 -0.28
N ILE A 230 -11.02 10.74 0.87
CA ILE A 230 -10.77 11.81 1.85
C ILE A 230 -10.00 12.99 1.23
N SER A 231 -8.96 12.69 0.45
CA SER A 231 -8.12 13.71 -0.17
C SER A 231 -8.89 14.50 -1.23
N ASN A 232 -9.68 13.81 -2.07
CA ASN A 232 -10.55 14.46 -3.05
C ASN A 232 -11.61 15.32 -2.35
N ALA A 233 -12.31 14.79 -1.36
CA ALA A 233 -13.30 15.56 -0.58
C ALA A 233 -12.67 16.81 0.06
N THR A 234 -11.45 16.70 0.58
CA THR A 234 -10.70 17.84 1.14
C THR A 234 -10.37 18.88 0.07
N GLU A 235 -10.03 18.46 -1.15
CA GLU A 235 -9.77 19.39 -2.25
C GLU A 235 -11.05 20.09 -2.72
N PHE A 236 -12.17 19.37 -2.83
CA PHE A 236 -13.47 19.98 -3.10
C PHE A 236 -13.90 20.97 -2.00
N TYR A 237 -13.63 20.65 -0.73
CA TYR A 237 -13.88 21.57 0.38
C TYR A 237 -13.05 22.87 0.27
N LYS A 238 -11.82 22.82 -0.26
CA LYS A 238 -11.04 24.03 -0.57
C LYS A 238 -11.62 24.80 -1.76
N ILE A 239 -12.02 24.10 -2.82
CA ILE A 239 -12.68 24.71 -3.99
C ILE A 239 -13.93 25.47 -3.54
N PHE A 240 -14.78 24.88 -2.71
CA PHE A 240 -15.98 25.56 -2.19
C PHE A 240 -15.64 26.82 -1.38
N GLN A 241 -14.59 26.80 -0.56
CA GLN A 241 -14.12 27.99 0.16
C GLN A 241 -13.66 29.09 -0.81
N ASP A 242 -12.89 28.72 -1.84
CA ASP A 242 -12.34 29.67 -2.82
C ASP A 242 -13.43 30.23 -3.76
N GLU A 243 -14.48 29.45 -4.06
CA GLU A 243 -15.65 29.90 -4.83
C GLU A 243 -16.51 30.89 -4.06
N ILE A 244 -16.72 30.69 -2.74
CA ILE A 244 -17.39 31.69 -1.87
C ILE A 244 -16.64 33.02 -1.88
N GLY A 245 -15.32 32.97 -1.95
CA GLY A 245 -14.46 34.14 -1.96
C GLY A 245 -14.23 34.79 -3.32
N GLU A 246 -14.73 34.19 -4.41
CA GLU A 246 -14.45 34.58 -5.79
C GLU A 246 -12.93 34.78 -6.04
N VAL A 247 -12.10 33.85 -5.56
CA VAL A 247 -10.62 33.98 -5.58
C VAL A 247 -10.07 34.13 -7.01
N PHE A 248 -10.81 33.65 -8.02
CA PHE A 248 -10.49 33.88 -9.43
C PHE A 248 -10.51 35.36 -9.84
N GLN A 249 -11.26 36.22 -9.13
CA GLN A 249 -11.25 37.68 -9.33
C GLN A 249 -10.23 38.38 -8.42
N LYS A 250 -10.09 37.90 -7.17
CA LYS A 250 -9.20 38.47 -6.16
C LYS A 250 -8.13 37.45 -5.76
N THR A 251 -7.02 37.46 -6.49
CA THR A 251 -6.02 36.39 -6.45
C THR A 251 -5.17 36.32 -5.17
N ASN A 252 -5.18 37.35 -4.32
CA ASN A 252 -4.39 37.40 -3.08
C ASN A 252 -5.25 37.78 -1.86
N PRO A 253 -6.18 36.91 -1.42
CA PRO A 253 -6.99 37.18 -0.23
C PRO A 253 -6.17 37.05 1.05
N THR A 254 -6.55 37.83 2.06
CA THR A 254 -5.95 37.80 3.38
C THR A 254 -6.36 36.53 4.16
N ARG A 255 -5.61 36.21 5.21
CA ARG A 255 -5.92 35.08 6.10
C ARG A 255 -7.27 35.25 6.80
N GLU A 256 -7.67 36.48 7.09
CA GLU A 256 -8.93 36.80 7.76
C GLU A 256 -10.12 36.56 6.82
N GLU A 257 -10.03 37.01 5.56
CA GLU A 257 -11.04 36.73 4.53
C GLU A 257 -11.22 35.23 4.32
N ARG A 258 -10.12 34.48 4.14
CA ARG A 258 -10.18 33.00 4.02
C ARG A 258 -10.84 32.33 5.24
N ARG A 259 -10.57 32.83 6.46
CA ARG A 259 -11.22 32.33 7.67
C ARG A 259 -12.72 32.63 7.67
N SER A 260 -13.11 33.81 7.20
CA SER A 260 -14.52 34.20 7.07
C SER A 260 -15.27 33.31 6.08
N TRP A 261 -14.68 33.01 4.91
CA TRP A 261 -15.30 32.13 3.92
C TRP A 261 -15.44 30.70 4.41
N ARG A 262 -14.43 30.18 5.10
CA ARG A 262 -14.52 28.88 5.78
C ARG A 262 -15.67 28.84 6.79
N ALA A 263 -15.75 29.83 7.67
CA ALA A 263 -16.82 29.91 8.66
C ALA A 263 -18.22 30.01 8.01
N ALA A 264 -18.32 30.68 6.85
CA ALA A 264 -19.56 30.75 6.08
C ALA A 264 -19.93 29.39 5.46
N LEU A 265 -18.96 28.68 4.89
CA LEU A 265 -19.15 27.32 4.37
C LEU A 265 -19.56 26.34 5.47
N ASP A 266 -18.84 26.34 6.59
CA ASP A 266 -19.08 25.46 7.74
C ASP A 266 -20.47 25.69 8.37
N LYS A 267 -21.01 26.91 8.26
CA LYS A 267 -22.36 27.22 8.73
C LYS A 267 -23.45 26.71 7.78
N GLN A 268 -23.13 26.56 6.50
CA GLN A 268 -24.08 26.17 5.46
C GLN A 268 -24.21 24.64 5.32
N LEU A 269 -23.13 23.91 5.61
CA LEU A 269 -23.09 22.43 5.69
C LEU A 269 -23.76 21.92 6.97
#